data_AF-A0A6A2YG76-F1
#
_entry.id   AF-A0A6A2YG76-F1
#
_cell.length_a   1.000
_cell.length_b   1.000
_cell.length_c   1.000
_cell.angle_alpha   90.00
_cell.angle_beta   90.00
_cell.angle_gamma   90.00
#
_symmetry.space_group_name_H-M   'P 1'
#
loop_
_entity.id
_entity.type
_entity.pdbx_description
1 polymer ?
#
loop_
_entity_poly.entity_id
_entity_poly.type
_entity_poly.pdbx_seq_one_letter_code
_entity_poly.pdbx_strand_id
1 'polypeptide(L)'
;MSIGNLTELESNLTLSDRLKLFKASQFNPDAYLQSKCNNMTEKEIKHSCMNLLELRKASAEEMRKSVYANYTAFIRTSKEITVLEGELLSMRNLLSTQAALVHGLAEVKNTKLNKTEKWFVEYEENLEVLLAEKRVGEAIAALGEGEKVAKEPNTKQNLSPDALQRLKTALTLLRQKLVDQLAETTCQPFTKGAELRSAVLSIKNLGDGPRAHTLLLNSHQQRLQRGMQSLRPTNNSHGGSTTSALSQLVFSTIAQASSDSLAVFGEEPAYSSELVTWAVKQTDTFTLLLKRHALASSAAAGGLRVATECVQICLGHCALLEARGLALSPILMRHFKPCVDLAFSATLKRIEQSTAADDWVLSYAPGDARPLSSTLSLSSANMPQPKLSSSAHKLNSMVKAFMGDVGPLEILQLYGPALEGVLQIFNSYVNLLISALPGSMETKKL
;
A
#
# COMPACT_ATOMS: atom_id res chain seq x y z
N MET A 1 15.68 -9.09 -51.81
CA MET A 1 15.14 -8.26 -50.71
C MET A 1 16.10 -7.10 -50.50
N SER A 2 15.56 -5.88 -50.55
CA SER A 2 16.31 -4.64 -50.70
C SER A 2 17.10 -4.29 -49.44
N ILE A 3 18.42 -4.10 -49.59
CA ILE A 3 19.38 -3.68 -48.54
C ILE A 3 19.16 -2.21 -48.13
N GLY A 4 18.25 -1.48 -48.78
CA GLY A 4 17.97 -0.06 -48.50
C GLY A 4 17.24 0.27 -47.20
N ASN A 5 16.65 -0.72 -46.48
CA ASN A 5 15.72 -0.44 -45.38
C ASN A 5 16.34 -0.29 -43.97
N LEU A 6 17.60 -0.69 -43.73
CA LEU A 6 18.19 -0.60 -42.38
C LEU A 6 18.83 0.77 -42.09
N THR A 7 19.44 1.38 -43.10
CA THR A 7 20.10 2.69 -43.00
C THR A 7 19.13 3.86 -42.80
N GLU A 8 17.91 3.76 -43.31
CA GLU A 8 16.84 4.77 -43.11
C GLU A 8 16.19 4.67 -41.72
N LEU A 9 16.30 3.53 -41.03
CA LEU A 9 15.75 3.35 -39.69
C LEU A 9 16.68 3.92 -38.60
N GLU A 10 18.00 3.84 -38.79
CA GLU A 10 19.00 4.39 -37.87
C GLU A 10 19.01 5.93 -37.87
N SER A 11 18.60 6.59 -38.96
CA SER A 11 18.59 8.06 -39.07
C SER A 11 17.54 8.76 -38.21
N ASN A 12 16.50 8.06 -37.75
CA ASN A 12 15.40 8.63 -36.94
C ASN A 12 15.56 8.45 -35.42
N LEU A 13 16.63 7.78 -34.96
CA LEU A 13 16.88 7.56 -33.52
C LEU A 13 17.56 8.76 -32.87
N THR A 14 17.20 9.06 -31.61
CA THR A 14 17.88 10.10 -30.83
C THR A 14 19.33 9.70 -30.52
N LEU A 15 20.20 10.67 -30.24
CA LEU A 15 21.60 10.39 -29.88
C LEU A 15 21.70 9.44 -28.67
N SER A 16 20.79 9.56 -27.70
CA SER A 16 20.75 8.68 -26.53
C SER A 16 20.42 7.23 -26.90
N ASP A 17 19.47 7.03 -27.82
CA ASP A 17 19.08 5.71 -28.31
C ASP A 17 20.22 5.05 -29.09
N ARG A 18 20.92 5.82 -29.94
CA ARG A 18 22.10 5.35 -30.68
C ARG A 18 23.26 4.98 -29.77
N LEU A 19 23.37 5.61 -28.59
CA LEU A 19 24.42 5.33 -27.61
C LEU A 19 24.05 4.21 -26.62
N LYS A 20 22.78 3.79 -26.55
CA LYS A 20 22.27 2.84 -25.55
C LYS A 20 23.04 1.51 -25.54
N LEU A 21 23.40 0.99 -26.72
CA LEU A 21 24.19 -0.23 -26.87
C LEU A 21 25.60 -0.09 -26.26
N PHE A 22 26.24 1.06 -26.47
CA PHE A 22 27.60 1.34 -25.99
C PHE A 22 27.65 1.70 -24.50
N LYS A 23 26.51 2.04 -23.89
CA LYS A 23 26.38 2.34 -22.46
C LYS A 23 26.18 1.08 -21.59
N ALA A 24 25.99 -0.09 -22.20
CA ALA A 24 25.81 -1.33 -21.46
C ALA A 24 27.11 -1.70 -20.71
N SER A 25 26.99 -2.08 -19.43
CA SER A 25 28.12 -2.47 -18.59
C SER A 25 28.87 -3.72 -19.07
N GLN A 26 28.27 -4.51 -19.96
CA GLN A 26 28.83 -5.74 -20.53
C GLN A 26 29.14 -5.60 -22.04
N PHE A 27 29.30 -4.39 -22.55
CA PHE A 27 29.61 -4.19 -23.96
C PHE A 27 30.98 -4.81 -24.32
N ASN A 28 30.99 -5.74 -25.27
CA ASN A 28 32.20 -6.36 -25.79
C ASN A 28 32.48 -5.84 -27.23
N PRO A 29 33.54 -5.04 -27.43
CA PRO A 29 33.88 -4.49 -28.74
C PRO A 29 34.14 -5.56 -29.80
N ASP A 30 34.84 -6.64 -29.44
CA ASP A 30 35.25 -7.70 -30.37
C ASP A 30 34.03 -8.49 -30.84
N ALA A 31 33.13 -8.84 -29.93
CA ALA A 31 31.87 -9.51 -30.27
C ALA A 31 30.95 -8.63 -31.12
N TYR A 32 30.91 -7.32 -30.84
CA TYR A 32 30.16 -6.35 -31.63
C TYR A 32 30.71 -6.22 -33.07
N LEU A 33 32.04 -6.11 -33.21
CA LEU A 33 32.70 -6.06 -34.51
C LEU A 33 32.53 -7.37 -35.28
N GLN A 34 32.67 -8.51 -34.62
CA GLN A 34 32.49 -9.83 -35.24
C GLN A 34 31.05 -10.01 -35.74
N SER A 35 30.05 -9.65 -34.94
CA SER A 35 28.64 -9.70 -35.36
C SER A 35 28.32 -8.74 -36.50
N LYS A 36 28.94 -7.55 -36.54
CA LYS A 36 28.60 -6.50 -37.50
C LYS A 36 29.38 -6.65 -38.81
N CYS A 37 30.65 -7.00 -38.75
CA CYS A 37 31.55 -7.04 -39.91
C CYS A 37 31.54 -8.37 -40.69
N ASN A 38 31.10 -9.50 -40.09
CA ASN A 38 31.16 -10.82 -40.73
C ASN A 38 30.39 -10.92 -42.07
N ASN A 39 29.37 -10.07 -42.28
CA ASN A 39 28.51 -10.10 -43.48
C ASN A 39 28.55 -8.78 -44.28
N MET A 40 29.51 -7.89 -44.03
CA MET A 40 29.56 -6.56 -44.67
C MET A 40 30.57 -6.52 -45.83
N THR A 41 30.20 -5.79 -46.89
CA THR A 41 31.09 -5.41 -47.99
C THR A 41 32.03 -4.26 -47.58
N GLU A 42 33.14 -4.06 -48.30
CA GLU A 42 34.12 -3.00 -48.00
C GLU A 42 33.50 -1.60 -47.92
N LYS A 43 32.50 -1.31 -48.77
CA LYS A 43 31.77 -0.03 -48.78
C LYS A 43 30.94 0.16 -47.52
N GLU A 44 30.26 -0.90 -47.06
CA GLU A 44 29.46 -0.90 -45.84
C GLU A 44 30.35 -0.76 -44.60
N ILE A 45 31.52 -1.38 -44.59
CA ILE A 45 32.52 -1.23 -43.52
C ILE A 45 32.99 0.24 -43.43
N LYS A 46 33.38 0.84 -44.56
CA LYS A 46 33.77 2.27 -44.60
C LYS A 46 32.66 3.20 -44.10
N HIS A 47 31.42 2.95 -44.51
CA HIS A 47 30.26 3.71 -44.04
C HIS A 47 30.04 3.56 -42.54
N SER A 48 30.12 2.33 -42.00
CA SER A 48 29.98 2.07 -40.57
C SER A 48 31.09 2.72 -39.75
N CYS A 49 32.33 2.73 -40.23
CA CYS A 49 33.44 3.44 -39.58
C CYS A 49 33.17 4.95 -39.51
N MET A 50 32.68 5.55 -40.61
CA MET A 50 32.35 6.97 -40.66
C MET A 50 31.22 7.33 -39.69
N ASN A 51 30.16 6.50 -39.64
CA ASN A 51 29.05 6.68 -38.71
C ASN A 51 29.49 6.56 -37.24
N LEU A 52 30.38 5.63 -36.91
CA LEU A 52 30.94 5.51 -35.55
C LEU A 52 31.78 6.74 -35.17
N LEU A 53 32.50 7.32 -36.13
CA LEU A 53 33.32 8.51 -35.91
C LEU A 53 32.46 9.76 -35.66
N GLU A 54 31.38 9.92 -36.43
CA GLU A 54 30.38 10.96 -36.21
C GLU A 54 29.65 10.76 -34.87
N LEU A 55 29.26 9.53 -34.52
CA LEU A 55 28.62 9.22 -33.25
C LEU A 55 29.54 9.54 -32.06
N ARG A 56 30.84 9.24 -32.16
CA ARG A 56 31.85 9.61 -31.15
C ARG A 56 31.92 11.12 -30.98
N LYS A 57 31.96 11.88 -32.09
CA LYS A 57 32.02 13.34 -32.07
C LYS A 57 30.77 13.95 -31.45
N ALA A 58 29.59 13.47 -31.83
CA ALA A 58 28.31 13.90 -31.26
C ALA A 58 28.21 13.58 -29.77
N SER A 59 28.66 12.40 -29.34
CA SER A 59 28.70 12.03 -27.92
C SER A 59 29.63 12.92 -27.09
N ALA A 60 30.78 13.31 -27.64
CA ALA A 60 31.73 14.18 -26.96
C ALA A 60 31.15 15.60 -26.79
N GLU A 61 30.48 16.12 -27.81
CA GLU A 61 29.85 17.44 -27.76
C GLU A 61 28.65 17.48 -26.81
N GLU A 62 27.83 16.42 -26.76
CA GLU A 62 26.73 16.31 -25.80
C GLU A 62 27.22 16.21 -24.36
N MET A 63 28.30 15.45 -24.12
CA MET A 63 28.96 15.41 -22.81
C MET A 63 29.45 16.80 -22.40
N ARG A 64 30.08 17.53 -23.33
CA ARG A 64 30.54 18.91 -23.11
C ARG A 64 29.36 19.80 -22.73
N LYS A 65 28.28 19.81 -23.53
CA LYS A 65 27.06 20.60 -23.25
C LYS A 65 26.43 20.27 -21.90
N SER A 66 26.34 18.99 -21.55
CA SER A 66 25.82 18.53 -20.26
C SER A 66 26.66 19.05 -19.08
N VAL A 67 28.00 19.00 -19.19
CA VAL A 67 28.90 19.55 -18.17
C VAL A 67 28.72 21.06 -18.04
N TYR A 68 28.67 21.81 -19.14
CA TYR A 68 28.47 23.26 -19.11
C TYR A 68 27.09 23.66 -18.58
N ALA A 69 26.03 22.93 -18.95
CA ALA A 69 24.67 23.19 -18.48
C ALA A 69 24.53 23.03 -16.96
N ASN A 70 25.28 22.09 -16.39
CA ASN A 70 25.28 21.82 -14.95
C ASN A 70 26.35 22.61 -14.17
N TYR A 71 27.26 23.31 -14.86
CA TYR A 71 28.38 24.02 -14.24
C TYR A 71 27.92 25.14 -13.30
N THR A 72 26.90 25.92 -13.69
CA THR A 72 26.35 26.99 -12.86
C THR A 72 25.69 26.45 -11.59
N ALA A 73 25.00 25.30 -11.69
CA ALA A 73 24.43 24.60 -10.55
C ALA A 73 25.53 24.11 -9.59
N PHE A 74 26.61 23.51 -10.14
CA PHE A 74 27.75 23.06 -9.35
C PHE A 74 28.42 24.22 -8.59
N ILE A 75 28.72 25.33 -9.27
CA ILE A 75 29.36 26.51 -8.64
C ILE A 75 28.45 27.10 -7.56
N ARG A 76 27.15 27.22 -7.83
CA ARG A 76 26.19 27.72 -6.84
C ARG A 76 26.16 26.82 -5.60
N THR A 77 26.01 25.52 -5.79
CA THR A 77 25.98 24.56 -4.68
C THR A 77 27.31 24.55 -3.91
N SER A 78 28.45 24.63 -4.60
CA SER A 78 29.76 24.71 -3.93
C SER A 78 29.88 25.97 -3.06
N LYS A 79 29.35 27.10 -3.53
CA LYS A 79 29.34 28.35 -2.76
C LYS A 79 28.41 28.27 -1.55
N GLU A 80 27.23 27.69 -1.73
CA GLU A 80 26.28 27.45 -0.63
C GLU A 80 26.90 26.57 0.47
N ILE A 81 27.67 25.53 0.09
CA ILE A 81 28.43 24.70 1.03
C ILE A 81 29.44 25.54 1.83
N THR A 82 30.23 26.39 1.16
CA THR A 82 31.21 27.25 1.85
C THR A 82 30.55 28.23 2.82
N VAL A 83 29.39 28.79 2.47
CA VAL A 83 28.62 29.65 3.39
C VAL A 83 28.17 28.84 4.61
N LEU A 84 27.62 27.65 4.40
CA LEU A 84 27.17 26.76 5.47
C LEU A 84 28.31 26.36 6.41
N GLU A 85 29.49 26.07 5.87
CA GLU A 85 30.71 25.81 6.67
C GLU A 85 31.07 27.00 7.57
N GLY A 86 30.97 28.23 7.05
CA GLY A 86 31.19 29.45 7.83
C GLY A 86 30.16 29.63 8.95
N GLU A 87 28.88 29.37 8.68
CA GLU A 87 27.81 29.41 9.68
C GLU A 87 28.02 28.35 10.78
N LEU A 88 28.42 27.13 10.41
CA LEU A 88 28.75 26.06 11.37
C LEU A 88 29.94 26.44 12.25
N LEU A 89 30.96 27.09 11.68
CA LEU A 89 32.11 27.57 12.45
C LEU A 89 31.70 28.65 13.47
N SER A 90 30.84 29.58 13.04
CA SER A 90 30.27 30.61 13.92
C SER A 90 29.47 30.00 15.07
N MET A 91 28.58 29.04 14.75
CA MET A 91 27.78 28.31 15.73
C MET A 91 28.67 27.57 16.73
N ARG A 92 29.73 26.88 16.28
CA ARG A 92 30.71 26.22 17.14
C ARG A 92 31.37 27.20 18.12
N ASN A 93 31.78 28.38 17.64
CA ASN A 93 32.43 29.37 18.49
C ASN A 93 31.45 29.96 19.52
N LEU A 94 30.18 30.17 19.14
CA LEU A 94 29.13 30.62 20.04
C LEU A 94 28.86 29.57 21.13
N LEU A 95 28.70 28.30 20.74
CA LEU A 95 28.50 27.19 21.66
C LEU A 95 29.70 27.02 22.61
N SER A 96 30.93 27.19 22.12
CA SER A 96 32.13 27.15 22.97
C SER A 96 32.15 28.27 24.01
N THR A 97 31.76 29.49 23.61
CA THR A 97 31.67 30.63 24.54
C THR A 97 30.59 30.40 25.59
N GLN A 98 29.42 29.92 25.17
CA GLN A 98 28.33 29.58 26.09
C GLN A 98 28.71 28.46 27.06
N ALA A 99 29.38 27.41 26.57
CA ALA A 99 29.88 26.32 27.42
C ALA A 99 30.84 26.83 28.50
N ALA A 100 31.76 27.74 28.16
CA ALA A 100 32.67 28.34 29.12
C ALA A 100 31.93 29.13 30.23
N LEU A 101 30.90 29.89 29.86
CA LEU A 101 30.06 30.63 30.82
C LEU A 101 29.27 29.68 31.74
N VAL A 102 28.68 28.63 31.17
CA VAL A 102 27.92 27.61 31.93
C VAL A 102 28.85 26.89 32.92
N HIS A 103 30.05 26.49 32.50
CA HIS A 103 31.05 25.88 33.40
C HIS A 103 31.41 26.81 34.56
N GLY A 104 31.67 28.10 34.29
CA GLY A 104 31.95 29.08 35.33
C GLY A 104 30.82 29.24 36.35
N LEU A 105 29.55 29.20 35.91
CA LEU A 105 28.39 29.26 36.81
C LEU A 105 28.20 27.97 37.61
N ALA A 106 28.44 26.80 36.99
CA ALA A 106 28.32 25.50 37.64
C ALA A 106 29.34 25.33 38.78
N GLU A 107 30.60 25.78 38.59
CA GLU A 107 31.61 25.76 39.64
C GLU A 107 31.18 26.57 40.88
N VAL A 108 30.63 27.77 40.67
CA VAL A 108 30.14 28.63 41.76
C VAL A 108 29.01 27.96 42.54
N LYS A 109 28.08 27.28 41.86
CA LYS A 109 26.95 26.57 42.48
C LYS A 109 27.40 25.34 43.27
N ASN A 110 28.37 24.58 42.75
CA ASN A 110 28.88 23.35 43.37
C ASN A 110 29.65 23.56 44.68
N THR A 111 30.19 24.75 44.95
CA THR A 111 30.90 25.03 46.21
C THR A 111 29.98 25.02 47.46
N LYS A 112 28.67 25.18 47.29
CA LYS A 112 27.70 25.32 48.40
C LYS A 112 26.88 24.06 48.74
N LEU A 113 26.93 23.02 47.91
CA LEU A 113 26.06 21.85 48.03
C LEU A 113 26.69 20.73 48.87
N ASN A 114 25.87 20.00 49.61
CA ASN A 114 26.31 18.79 50.32
C ASN A 114 26.53 17.62 49.35
N LYS A 115 27.18 16.53 49.80
CA LYS A 115 27.54 15.38 48.95
C LYS A 115 26.34 14.76 48.22
N THR A 116 25.18 14.75 48.86
CA THR A 116 23.94 14.17 48.36
C THR A 116 23.26 15.07 47.34
N GLU A 117 23.25 16.38 47.58
CA GLU A 117 22.76 17.38 46.63
C GLU A 117 23.63 17.47 45.38
N LYS A 118 24.96 17.33 45.53
CA LYS A 118 25.89 17.26 44.38
C LYS A 118 25.59 16.07 43.49
N TRP A 119 25.44 14.89 44.09
CA TRP A 119 25.07 13.69 43.35
C TRP A 119 23.73 13.85 42.62
N PHE A 120 22.74 14.47 43.28
CA PHE A 120 21.43 14.68 42.68
C PHE A 120 21.47 15.66 41.48
N VAL A 121 22.22 16.76 41.58
CA VAL A 121 22.41 17.70 40.48
C VAL A 121 23.13 17.04 39.30
N GLU A 122 24.20 16.30 39.56
CA GLU A 122 24.95 15.58 38.53
C GLU A 122 24.09 14.48 37.87
N TYR A 123 23.26 13.80 38.65
CA TYR A 123 22.30 12.81 38.15
C TYR A 123 21.26 13.45 37.21
N GLU A 124 20.65 14.57 37.61
CA GLU A 124 19.66 15.28 36.81
C GLU A 124 20.28 15.82 35.51
N GLU A 125 21.45 16.47 35.59
CA GLU A 125 22.18 16.98 34.42
C GLU A 125 22.56 15.86 33.45
N ASN A 126 23.11 14.75 33.95
CA ASN A 126 23.45 13.60 33.11
C ASN A 126 22.22 13.04 32.40
N LEU A 127 21.08 12.94 33.09
CA LEU A 127 19.87 12.42 32.49
C LEU A 127 19.31 13.39 31.44
N GLU A 128 19.32 14.70 31.69
CA GLU A 128 18.90 15.70 30.71
C GLU A 128 19.79 15.70 29.46
N VAL A 129 21.10 15.49 29.62
CA VAL A 129 22.02 15.29 28.48
C VAL A 129 21.64 14.03 27.68
N LEU A 130 21.40 12.89 28.35
CA LEU A 130 20.99 11.66 27.67
C LEU A 130 19.66 11.82 26.92
N LEU A 131 18.71 12.57 27.48
CA LEU A 131 17.44 12.91 26.83
C LEU A 131 17.64 13.83 25.62
N ALA A 132 18.52 14.83 25.73
CA ALA A 132 18.86 15.74 24.64
C ALA A 132 19.58 15.01 23.48
N GLU A 133 20.48 14.09 23.81
CA GLU A 133 21.19 13.23 22.86
C GLU A 133 20.32 12.08 22.31
N LYS A 134 19.07 11.94 22.77
CA LYS A 134 18.14 10.85 22.41
C LYS A 134 18.72 9.46 22.66
N ARG A 135 19.59 9.30 23.66
CA ARG A 135 20.19 8.02 24.06
C ARG A 135 19.24 7.24 24.95
N VAL A 136 18.13 6.78 24.35
CA VAL A 136 16.99 6.15 25.04
C VAL A 136 17.41 5.03 25.99
N GLY A 137 18.25 4.09 25.53
CA GLY A 137 18.65 2.93 26.36
C GLY A 137 19.40 3.34 27.63
N GLU A 138 20.28 4.33 27.52
CA GLU A 138 21.07 4.84 28.65
C GLU A 138 20.21 5.70 29.58
N ALA A 139 19.27 6.48 29.03
CA ALA A 139 18.30 7.23 29.82
C ALA A 139 17.41 6.30 30.66
N ILE A 140 16.96 5.18 30.08
CA ILE A 140 16.17 4.17 30.82
C ILE A 140 17.01 3.52 31.92
N ALA A 141 18.27 3.18 31.64
CA ALA A 141 19.16 2.58 32.63
C ALA A 141 19.44 3.54 33.80
N ALA A 142 19.71 4.83 33.50
CA ALA A 142 19.92 5.86 34.49
C ALA A 142 18.65 6.11 35.34
N LEU A 143 17.46 6.17 34.71
CA LEU A 143 16.18 6.22 35.44
C LEU A 143 16.00 5.05 36.39
N GLY A 144 16.34 3.83 35.95
CA GLY A 144 16.28 2.63 36.79
C GLY A 144 17.22 2.70 37.99
N GLU A 145 18.40 3.29 37.84
CA GLU A 145 19.33 3.50 38.95
C GLU A 145 18.79 4.53 39.95
N GLY A 146 18.27 5.67 39.48
CA GLY A 146 17.63 6.66 40.35
C GLY A 146 16.43 6.10 41.12
N GLU A 147 15.63 5.22 40.50
CA GLU A 147 14.54 4.52 41.18
C GLU A 147 15.03 3.56 42.27
N LYS A 148 16.15 2.86 42.08
CA LYS A 148 16.74 2.00 43.12
C LYS A 148 17.17 2.83 44.32
N VAL A 149 17.87 3.95 44.09
CA VAL A 149 18.26 4.88 45.15
C VAL A 149 17.04 5.42 45.90
N ALA A 150 15.92 5.65 45.21
CA ALA A 150 14.67 6.09 45.85
C ALA A 150 13.94 5.00 46.65
N LYS A 151 14.20 3.71 46.38
CA LYS A 151 13.57 2.54 47.04
C LYS A 151 14.43 1.96 48.17
N GLU A 152 15.76 2.07 48.09
CA GLU A 152 16.70 1.56 49.08
C GLU A 152 17.32 2.69 49.92
N PRO A 153 16.78 3.01 51.11
CA PRO A 153 17.35 4.06 51.96
C PRO A 153 18.71 3.68 52.60
N ASN A 154 19.16 2.42 52.44
CA ASN A 154 20.31 1.85 53.15
C ASN A 154 21.62 1.79 52.34
N THR A 155 21.64 2.24 51.09
CA THR A 155 22.85 2.20 50.24
C THR A 155 23.61 3.54 50.29
N LYS A 156 24.57 3.64 51.22
CA LYS A 156 25.68 4.63 51.31
C LYS A 156 25.33 6.15 51.33
N GLN A 157 24.12 6.57 51.01
CA GLN A 157 23.67 7.97 51.02
C GLN A 157 22.36 8.06 51.81
N ASN A 158 22.45 8.41 53.10
CA ASN A 158 21.28 8.71 53.93
C ASN A 158 20.60 10.00 53.41
N LEU A 159 19.68 9.86 52.44
CA LEU A 159 18.87 10.95 51.91
C LEU A 159 17.87 11.40 52.99
N SER A 160 17.81 12.72 53.23
CA SER A 160 16.74 13.32 54.03
C SER A 160 15.37 13.03 53.40
N PRO A 161 14.27 12.89 54.18
CA PRO A 161 12.92 12.69 53.65
C PRO A 161 12.54 13.71 52.58
N ASP A 162 12.96 14.97 52.74
CA ASP A 162 12.68 16.06 51.79
C ASP A 162 13.45 15.88 50.47
N ALA A 163 14.70 15.41 50.54
CA ALA A 163 15.52 15.10 49.38
C ALA A 163 15.00 13.86 48.62
N LEU A 164 14.53 12.85 49.35
CA LEU A 164 13.91 11.66 48.78
C LEU A 164 12.60 12.01 48.05
N GLN A 165 11.81 12.93 48.60
CA GLN A 165 10.59 13.42 47.94
C GLN A 165 10.92 14.21 46.66
N ARG A 166 11.94 15.08 46.70
CA ARG A 166 12.42 15.78 45.49
C ARG A 166 12.90 14.82 44.41
N LEU A 167 13.67 13.80 44.78
CA LEU A 167 14.13 12.75 43.86
C LEU A 167 12.96 12.02 43.22
N LYS A 168 11.96 11.60 44.00
CA LYS A 168 10.74 10.96 43.46
C LYS A 168 10.01 11.85 42.46
N THR A 169 9.82 13.13 42.78
CA THR A 169 9.18 14.10 41.87
C THR A 169 9.99 14.28 40.58
N ALA A 170 11.31 14.45 40.68
CA ALA A 170 12.18 14.59 39.51
C ALA A 170 12.16 13.33 38.63
N LEU A 171 12.22 12.14 39.22
CA LEU A 171 12.10 10.87 38.48
C LEU A 171 10.79 10.76 37.71
N THR A 172 9.67 11.17 38.32
CA THR A 172 8.37 11.18 37.62
C THR A 172 8.36 12.17 36.46
N LEU A 173 8.93 13.36 36.65
CA LEU A 173 9.01 14.38 35.60
C LEU A 173 9.90 13.93 34.44
N LEU A 174 11.09 13.41 34.73
CA LEU A 174 12.06 12.97 33.73
C LEU A 174 11.56 11.74 32.96
N ARG A 175 10.90 10.80 33.65
CA ARG A 175 10.20 9.69 33.00
C ARG A 175 9.15 10.18 32.01
N GLN A 176 8.32 11.14 32.42
CA GLN A 176 7.30 11.72 31.55
C GLN A 176 7.92 12.42 30.34
N LYS A 177 8.98 13.24 30.54
CA LYS A 177 9.73 13.87 29.44
C LYS A 177 10.24 12.83 28.44
N LEU A 178 10.82 11.72 28.90
CA LEU A 178 11.31 10.64 28.04
C LEU A 178 10.17 9.98 27.26
N VAL A 179 9.05 9.67 27.92
CA VAL A 179 7.87 9.11 27.26
C VAL A 179 7.33 10.07 26.20
N ASP A 180 7.28 11.37 26.47
CA ASP A 180 6.80 12.38 25.52
C ASP A 180 7.72 12.49 24.30
N GLN A 181 9.05 12.48 24.49
CA GLN A 181 10.02 12.44 23.40
C GLN A 181 9.88 11.16 22.55
N LEU A 182 9.72 10.00 23.19
CA LEU A 182 9.49 8.74 22.49
C LEU A 182 8.17 8.78 21.71
N ALA A 183 7.10 9.30 22.30
CA ALA A 183 5.82 9.46 21.63
C ALA A 183 5.93 10.34 20.38
N GLU A 184 6.68 11.43 20.44
CA GLU A 184 6.94 12.29 19.29
C GLU A 184 7.62 11.52 18.15
N THR A 185 8.58 10.64 18.44
CA THR A 185 9.22 9.80 17.42
C THR A 185 8.28 8.80 16.77
N THR A 186 7.29 8.27 17.51
CA THR A 186 6.29 7.33 16.94
C THR A 186 5.31 7.99 15.98
N CYS A 187 5.09 9.30 16.14
CA CYS A 187 4.21 10.11 15.31
C CYS A 187 4.86 10.62 14.00
N GLN A 188 6.16 10.42 13.81
CA GLN A 188 6.84 10.91 12.62
C GLN A 188 6.43 10.09 11.37
N PRO A 189 6.22 10.73 10.20
CA PRO A 189 5.68 10.05 9.02
C PRO A 189 6.55 8.92 8.44
N PHE A 190 7.86 8.97 8.70
CA PHE A 190 8.86 8.10 8.09
C PHE A 190 9.53 7.15 9.08
N THR A 191 8.99 7.04 10.30
CA THR A 191 9.52 6.11 11.31
C THR A 191 9.45 4.68 10.78
N LYS A 192 10.60 4.00 10.77
CA LYS A 192 10.66 2.61 10.29
C LYS A 192 10.00 1.67 11.29
N GLY A 193 9.51 0.51 10.83
CA GLY A 193 8.82 -0.45 11.70
C GLY A 193 9.66 -0.94 12.88
N ALA A 194 10.98 -1.08 12.72
CA ALA A 194 11.89 -1.45 13.81
C ALA A 194 12.02 -0.32 14.86
N GLU A 195 12.16 0.92 14.42
CA GLU A 195 12.24 2.10 15.28
C GLU A 195 10.93 2.32 16.05
N LEU A 196 9.78 2.20 15.37
CA LEU A 196 8.46 2.28 15.99
C LEU A 196 8.31 1.24 17.10
N ARG A 197 8.62 -0.03 16.83
CA ARG A 197 8.55 -1.10 17.85
C ARG A 197 9.48 -0.84 19.03
N SER A 198 10.71 -0.39 18.77
CA SER A 198 11.68 -0.06 19.83
C SER A 198 11.19 1.08 20.73
N ALA A 199 10.62 2.13 20.14
CA ALA A 199 10.07 3.26 20.89
C ALA A 199 8.85 2.85 21.71
N VAL A 200 7.91 2.10 21.12
CA VAL A 200 6.71 1.60 21.80
C VAL A 200 7.07 0.65 22.94
N LEU A 201 8.03 -0.27 22.73
CA LEU A 201 8.54 -1.15 23.78
C LEU A 201 9.18 -0.36 24.93
N SER A 202 9.93 0.69 24.60
CA SER A 202 10.54 1.57 25.61
C SER A 202 9.47 2.28 26.44
N ILE A 203 8.40 2.80 25.83
CA ILE A 203 7.27 3.43 26.55
C ILE A 203 6.56 2.40 27.44
N LYS A 204 6.32 1.17 26.95
CA LYS A 204 5.74 0.09 27.75
C LYS A 204 6.62 -0.22 28.97
N ASN A 205 7.94 -0.33 28.80
CA ASN A 205 8.88 -0.62 29.88
C ASN A 205 8.97 0.52 30.91
N LEU A 206 8.70 1.76 30.50
CA LEU A 206 8.57 2.91 31.40
C LEU A 206 7.24 2.92 32.19
N GLY A 207 6.36 1.93 31.97
CA GLY A 207 5.11 1.75 32.71
C GLY A 207 3.87 2.35 32.07
N ASP A 208 3.98 2.94 30.87
CA ASP A 208 2.86 3.57 30.16
C ASP A 208 2.38 2.71 28.98
N GLY A 209 2.00 1.47 29.29
CA GLY A 209 1.53 0.48 28.31
C GLY A 209 0.31 0.93 27.48
N PRO A 210 -0.76 1.49 28.08
CA PRO A 210 -1.94 1.96 27.33
C PRO A 210 -1.62 3.05 26.31
N ARG A 211 -0.79 4.03 26.68
CA ARG A 211 -0.35 5.06 25.75
C ARG A 211 0.54 4.48 24.66
N ALA A 212 1.46 3.57 25.00
CA ALA A 212 2.31 2.89 24.02
C ALA A 212 1.46 2.16 22.96
N HIS A 213 0.44 1.40 23.39
CA HIS A 213 -0.45 0.67 22.49
C HIS A 213 -1.25 1.62 21.60
N THR A 214 -1.81 2.69 22.18
CA THR A 214 -2.52 3.73 21.43
C THR A 214 -1.65 4.38 20.35
N LEU A 215 -0.38 4.71 20.69
CA LEU A 215 0.57 5.30 19.74
C LEU A 215 0.94 4.34 18.60
N LEU A 216 1.11 3.05 18.91
CA LEU A 216 1.35 2.02 17.89
C LEU A 216 0.20 1.98 16.87
N LEU A 217 -1.04 1.89 17.34
CA LEU A 217 -2.22 1.85 16.47
C LEU A 217 -2.41 3.14 15.68
N ASN A 218 -2.14 4.29 16.29
CA ASN A 218 -2.20 5.59 15.63
C ASN A 218 -1.15 5.71 14.52
N SER A 219 0.07 5.23 14.73
CA SER A 219 1.13 5.24 13.70
C SER A 219 0.73 4.40 12.48
N HIS A 220 0.18 3.19 12.72
CA HIS A 220 -0.38 2.35 11.65
C HIS A 220 -1.56 3.00 10.94
N GLN A 221 -2.44 3.69 11.66
CA GLN A 221 -3.56 4.44 11.09
C GLN A 221 -3.08 5.59 10.19
N GLN A 222 -2.07 6.37 10.62
CA GLN A 222 -1.51 7.44 9.80
C GLN A 222 -0.87 6.88 8.53
N ARG A 223 -0.14 5.76 8.63
CA ARG A 223 0.43 5.07 7.46
C ARG A 223 -0.66 4.63 6.48
N LEU A 224 -1.75 4.08 7.00
CA LEU A 224 -2.91 3.70 6.19
C LEU A 224 -3.51 4.91 5.47
N GLN A 225 -3.75 6.01 6.19
CA GLN A 225 -4.30 7.24 5.61
C GLN A 225 -3.41 7.81 4.51
N ARG A 226 -2.09 7.84 4.70
CA ARG A 226 -1.13 8.27 3.67
C ARG A 226 -1.17 7.35 2.44
N GLY A 227 -1.17 6.03 2.65
CA GLY A 227 -1.28 5.05 1.57
C GLY A 227 -2.59 5.21 0.78
N MET A 228 -3.71 5.41 1.46
CA MET A 228 -5.01 5.61 0.82
C MET A 228 -5.06 6.92 0.00
N GLN A 229 -4.40 7.98 0.46
CA GLN A 229 -4.27 9.22 -0.31
C GLN A 229 -3.46 9.01 -1.60
N SER A 230 -2.40 8.20 -1.56
CA SER A 230 -1.60 7.88 -2.75
C SER A 230 -2.34 7.02 -3.77
N LEU A 231 -3.26 6.17 -3.30
CA LEU A 231 -4.07 5.27 -4.13
C LEU A 231 -5.42 5.87 -4.55
N ARG A 232 -5.67 7.15 -4.24
CA ARG A 232 -6.95 7.78 -4.56
C ARG A 232 -7.17 7.75 -6.07
N PRO A 233 -8.27 7.17 -6.56
CA PRO A 233 -8.48 7.03 -7.98
C PRO A 233 -8.63 8.41 -8.64
N THR A 234 -7.71 8.75 -9.53
CA THR A 234 -7.98 9.74 -10.59
C THR A 234 -9.11 9.16 -11.45
N ASN A 235 -10.13 9.97 -11.75
CA ASN A 235 -11.49 9.63 -12.21
C ASN A 235 -11.68 8.56 -13.32
N ASN A 236 -10.65 7.94 -13.90
CA ASN A 236 -10.75 7.05 -15.06
C ASN A 236 -10.09 5.66 -14.89
N SER A 237 -9.76 5.19 -13.67
CA SER A 237 -9.17 3.85 -13.49
C SER A 237 -10.21 2.77 -13.14
N HIS A 238 -10.13 1.65 -13.85
CA HIS A 238 -11.00 0.49 -13.78
C HIS A 238 -11.03 -0.09 -12.34
N GLY A 239 -12.24 -0.18 -11.74
CA GLY A 239 -12.43 -0.42 -10.31
C GLY A 239 -11.80 -1.68 -9.71
N GLY A 240 -11.46 -2.70 -10.51
CA GLY A 240 -10.80 -3.93 -10.05
C GLY A 240 -9.37 -3.71 -9.54
N SER A 241 -8.54 -2.93 -10.27
CA SER A 241 -7.15 -2.68 -9.86
C SER A 241 -7.06 -1.86 -8.58
N THR A 242 -7.96 -0.88 -8.43
CA THR A 242 -8.01 0.00 -7.24
C THR A 242 -8.51 -0.77 -6.02
N THR A 243 -9.46 -1.69 -6.21
CA THR A 243 -9.97 -2.54 -5.12
C THR A 243 -8.88 -3.45 -4.56
N SER A 244 -8.12 -4.11 -5.43
CA SER A 244 -7.01 -4.98 -5.00
C SER A 244 -5.94 -4.19 -4.23
N ALA A 245 -5.49 -3.06 -4.77
CA ALA A 245 -4.48 -2.23 -4.11
C ALA A 245 -4.94 -1.69 -2.74
N LEU A 246 -6.19 -1.19 -2.64
CA LEU A 246 -6.73 -0.70 -1.37
C LEU A 246 -6.93 -1.83 -0.36
N SER A 247 -7.46 -2.97 -0.80
CA SER A 247 -7.67 -4.15 0.04
C SER A 247 -6.34 -4.66 0.60
N GLN A 248 -5.34 -4.81 -0.28
CA GLN A 248 -3.99 -5.21 0.13
C GLN A 248 -3.40 -4.23 1.14
N LEU A 249 -3.45 -2.92 0.88
CA LEU A 249 -2.93 -1.90 1.79
C LEU A 249 -3.57 -1.96 3.18
N VAL A 250 -4.90 -2.05 3.26
CA VAL A 250 -5.65 -2.07 4.53
C VAL A 250 -5.31 -3.34 5.31
N PHE A 251 -5.49 -4.50 4.70
CA PHE A 251 -5.32 -5.77 5.40
C PHE A 251 -3.86 -6.09 5.72
N SER A 252 -2.89 -5.69 4.89
CA SER A 252 -1.48 -5.81 5.23
C SER A 252 -1.09 -4.89 6.39
N THR A 253 -1.66 -3.69 6.45
CA THR A 253 -1.42 -2.75 7.57
C THR A 253 -2.02 -3.29 8.86
N ILE A 254 -3.23 -3.84 8.82
CA ILE A 254 -3.85 -4.51 9.97
C ILE A 254 -3.01 -5.73 10.42
N ALA A 255 -2.54 -6.55 9.48
CA ALA A 255 -1.66 -7.68 9.78
C ALA A 255 -0.38 -7.23 10.48
N GLN A 256 0.24 -6.13 10.00
CA GLN A 256 1.45 -5.59 10.61
C GLN A 256 1.18 -5.01 12.00
N ALA A 257 0.08 -4.27 12.19
CA ALA A 257 -0.31 -3.74 13.49
C ALA A 257 -0.55 -4.87 14.51
N SER A 258 -1.20 -5.95 14.08
CA SER A 258 -1.39 -7.14 14.90
C SER A 258 -0.07 -7.82 15.27
N SER A 259 0.83 -8.00 14.31
CA SER A 259 2.15 -8.58 14.57
C SER A 259 3.02 -7.71 15.48
N ASP A 260 3.01 -6.40 15.30
CA ASP A 260 3.78 -5.46 16.13
C ASP A 260 3.20 -5.39 17.54
N SER A 261 1.86 -5.41 17.67
CA SER A 261 1.18 -5.43 18.97
C SER A 261 1.52 -6.71 19.73
N LEU A 262 1.41 -7.89 19.09
CA LEU A 262 1.78 -9.16 19.71
C LEU A 262 3.25 -9.19 20.15
N ALA A 263 4.15 -8.65 19.34
CA ALA A 263 5.58 -8.62 19.65
C ALA A 263 5.94 -7.76 20.87
N VAL A 264 5.17 -6.70 21.17
CA VAL A 264 5.46 -5.78 22.29
C VAL A 264 4.58 -6.07 23.51
N PHE A 265 3.31 -6.41 23.29
CA PHE A 265 2.30 -6.54 24.33
C PHE A 265 1.95 -7.99 24.66
N GLY A 266 2.33 -8.96 23.84
CA GLY A 266 1.93 -10.36 24.04
C GLY A 266 0.42 -10.54 23.90
N GLU A 267 -0.12 -11.58 24.55
CA GLU A 267 -1.56 -11.92 24.54
C GLU A 267 -2.33 -11.28 25.71
N GLU A 268 -1.95 -10.06 26.09
CA GLU A 268 -2.66 -9.32 27.14
C GLU A 268 -4.08 -8.90 26.66
N PRO A 269 -5.17 -9.36 27.31
CA PRO A 269 -6.54 -9.22 26.79
C PRO A 269 -6.98 -7.78 26.52
N ALA A 270 -6.54 -6.83 27.34
CA ALA A 270 -6.88 -5.41 27.20
C ALA A 270 -6.39 -4.85 25.85
N TYR A 271 -5.12 -5.10 25.52
CA TYR A 271 -4.52 -4.62 24.27
C TYR A 271 -5.04 -5.40 23.06
N SER A 272 -5.28 -6.70 23.19
CA SER A 272 -5.90 -7.50 22.12
C SER A 272 -7.29 -6.99 21.78
N SER A 273 -8.12 -6.65 22.78
CA SER A 273 -9.47 -6.10 22.56
C SER A 273 -9.44 -4.73 21.86
N GLU A 274 -8.51 -3.86 22.25
CA GLU A 274 -8.30 -2.57 21.60
C GLU A 274 -7.84 -2.72 20.14
N LEU A 275 -6.91 -3.64 19.87
CA LEU A 275 -6.44 -3.96 18.52
C LEU A 275 -7.59 -4.46 17.64
N VAL A 276 -8.43 -5.38 18.14
CA VAL A 276 -9.60 -5.89 17.41
C VAL A 276 -10.57 -4.74 17.12
N THR A 277 -10.86 -3.89 18.10
CA THR A 277 -11.73 -2.71 17.92
C THR A 277 -11.19 -1.77 16.86
N TRP A 278 -9.88 -1.51 16.87
CA TRP A 278 -9.21 -0.71 15.85
C TRP A 278 -9.28 -1.35 14.47
N ALA A 279 -9.00 -2.66 14.34
CA ALA A 279 -9.05 -3.39 13.08
C ALA A 279 -10.46 -3.41 12.47
N VAL A 280 -11.49 -3.59 13.30
CA VAL A 280 -12.90 -3.49 12.89
C VAL A 280 -13.19 -2.09 12.36
N LYS A 281 -12.76 -1.03 13.06
CA LYS A 281 -12.95 0.36 12.62
C LYS A 281 -12.26 0.67 11.29
N GLN A 282 -11.02 0.20 11.09
CA GLN A 282 -10.31 0.39 9.82
C GLN A 282 -11.00 -0.35 8.67
N THR A 283 -11.43 -1.59 8.92
CA THR A 283 -12.17 -2.41 7.95
C THR A 283 -13.49 -1.75 7.57
N ASP A 284 -14.24 -1.25 8.55
CA ASP A 284 -15.51 -0.55 8.34
C ASP A 284 -15.32 0.70 7.46
N THR A 285 -14.35 1.54 7.80
CA THR A 285 -14.00 2.75 7.03
C THR A 285 -13.64 2.40 5.58
N PHE A 286 -12.83 1.37 5.39
CA PHE A 286 -12.43 0.86 4.08
C PHE A 286 -13.62 0.35 3.27
N THR A 287 -14.51 -0.46 3.87
CA THR A 287 -15.69 -1.00 3.18
C THR A 287 -16.65 0.09 2.72
N LEU A 288 -16.86 1.11 3.55
CA LEU A 288 -17.68 2.27 3.19
C LEU A 288 -17.09 3.05 2.01
N LEU A 289 -15.76 3.18 1.97
CA LEU A 289 -15.06 3.81 0.85
C LEU A 289 -15.27 3.01 -0.45
N LEU A 290 -15.05 1.69 -0.43
CA LEU A 290 -15.28 0.83 -1.61
C LEU A 290 -16.75 0.84 -2.04
N LYS A 291 -17.68 0.78 -1.07
CA LYS A 291 -19.10 0.89 -1.35
C LYS A 291 -19.42 2.16 -2.12
N ARG A 292 -18.90 3.31 -1.68
CA ARG A 292 -19.15 4.62 -2.28
C ARG A 292 -18.52 4.75 -3.68
N HIS A 293 -17.29 4.28 -3.86
CA HIS A 293 -16.50 4.58 -5.06
C HIS A 293 -16.49 3.48 -6.13
N ALA A 294 -16.74 2.23 -5.77
CA ALA A 294 -16.68 1.10 -6.70
C ALA A 294 -18.04 0.39 -6.86
N LEU A 295 -18.76 0.16 -5.75
CA LEU A 295 -19.89 -0.77 -5.77
C LEU A 295 -21.25 -0.11 -6.01
N ALA A 296 -21.56 1.04 -5.41
CA ALA A 296 -22.92 1.59 -5.43
C ALA A 296 -23.44 1.88 -6.85
N SER A 297 -22.64 2.59 -7.67
CA SER A 297 -23.01 2.90 -9.05
C SER A 297 -23.01 1.66 -9.95
N SER A 298 -22.01 0.79 -9.81
CA SER A 298 -21.93 -0.46 -10.58
C SER A 298 -23.09 -1.40 -10.27
N ALA A 299 -23.43 -1.58 -8.99
CA ALA A 299 -24.55 -2.41 -8.56
C ALA A 299 -25.89 -1.91 -9.10
N ALA A 300 -26.15 -0.60 -9.04
CA ALA A 300 -27.37 -0.01 -9.61
C ALA A 300 -27.49 -0.24 -11.13
N ALA A 301 -26.35 -0.27 -11.84
CA ALA A 301 -26.30 -0.59 -13.26
C ALA A 301 -26.38 -2.09 -13.56
N GLY A 302 -26.45 -2.98 -12.55
CA GLY A 302 -26.42 -4.44 -12.66
C GLY A 302 -25.02 -5.05 -12.83
N GLY A 303 -23.98 -4.41 -12.31
CA GLY A 303 -22.59 -4.85 -12.40
C GLY A 303 -22.24 -5.96 -11.39
N LEU A 304 -22.91 -7.13 -11.49
CA LEU A 304 -22.70 -8.25 -10.56
C LEU A 304 -21.25 -8.76 -10.56
N ARG A 305 -20.61 -8.86 -11.73
CA ARG A 305 -19.19 -9.22 -11.85
C ARG A 305 -18.27 -8.34 -10.99
N VAL A 306 -18.43 -7.02 -11.08
CA VAL A 306 -17.59 -6.07 -10.33
C VAL A 306 -17.81 -6.22 -8.82
N ALA A 307 -19.06 -6.44 -8.40
CA ALA A 307 -19.37 -6.71 -7.01
C ALA A 307 -18.74 -8.03 -6.52
N THR A 308 -18.82 -9.08 -7.35
CA THR A 308 -18.26 -10.40 -7.08
C THR A 308 -16.74 -10.35 -6.92
N GLU A 309 -16.04 -9.80 -7.90
CA GLU A 309 -14.58 -9.67 -7.88
C GLU A 309 -14.11 -8.86 -6.65
N CYS A 310 -14.81 -7.77 -6.32
CA CYS A 310 -14.51 -6.95 -5.15
C CYS A 310 -14.67 -7.73 -3.83
N VAL A 311 -15.76 -8.47 -3.68
CA VAL A 311 -16.02 -9.31 -2.51
C VAL A 311 -14.97 -10.41 -2.39
N GLN A 312 -14.66 -11.12 -3.48
CA GLN A 312 -13.66 -12.19 -3.47
C GLN A 312 -12.27 -11.69 -3.06
N ILE A 313 -11.82 -10.57 -3.63
CA ILE A 313 -10.51 -9.99 -3.29
C ILE A 313 -10.45 -9.66 -1.79
N CYS A 314 -11.49 -9.00 -1.25
CA CYS A 314 -11.50 -8.61 0.15
C CYS A 314 -11.61 -9.81 1.09
N LEU A 315 -12.44 -10.80 0.76
CA LEU A 315 -12.55 -12.04 1.54
C LEU A 315 -11.25 -12.86 1.51
N GLY A 316 -10.56 -12.89 0.36
CA GLY A 316 -9.26 -13.54 0.24
C GLY A 316 -8.23 -12.95 1.22
N HIS A 317 -8.16 -11.63 1.33
CA HIS A 317 -7.29 -10.97 2.32
C HIS A 317 -7.77 -11.16 3.76
N CYS A 318 -9.09 -11.18 4.02
CA CYS A 318 -9.62 -11.50 5.35
C CYS A 318 -9.28 -12.91 5.81
N ALA A 319 -9.34 -13.91 4.92
CA ALA A 319 -9.00 -15.29 5.24
C ALA A 319 -7.55 -15.44 5.73
N LEU A 320 -6.62 -14.63 5.19
CA LEU A 320 -5.23 -14.59 5.65
C LEU A 320 -5.09 -14.05 7.08
N LEU A 321 -5.95 -13.12 7.49
CA LEU A 321 -6.00 -12.58 8.85
C LEU A 321 -6.72 -13.52 9.82
N GLU A 322 -7.76 -14.21 9.35
CA GLU A 322 -8.49 -15.24 10.11
C GLU A 322 -7.56 -16.38 10.52
N ALA A 323 -6.66 -16.81 9.63
CA ALA A 323 -5.61 -17.78 9.94
C ALA A 323 -4.66 -17.33 11.07
N ARG A 324 -4.66 -16.03 11.42
CA ARG A 324 -3.88 -15.43 12.51
C ARG A 324 -4.75 -15.01 13.70
N GLY A 325 -5.99 -15.47 13.76
CA GLY A 325 -6.92 -15.20 14.87
C GLY A 325 -7.70 -13.89 14.78
N LEU A 326 -7.69 -13.20 13.63
CA LEU A 326 -8.41 -11.93 13.45
C LEU A 326 -9.50 -12.03 12.38
N ALA A 327 -10.73 -12.32 12.80
CA ALA A 327 -11.88 -12.48 11.90
C ALA A 327 -12.57 -11.16 11.56
N LEU A 328 -12.48 -10.74 10.29
CA LEU A 328 -13.01 -9.47 9.79
C LEU A 328 -14.05 -9.64 8.66
N SER A 329 -14.22 -10.86 8.13
CA SER A 329 -15.20 -11.15 7.08
C SER A 329 -16.65 -10.73 7.41
N PRO A 330 -17.16 -10.87 8.66
CA PRO A 330 -18.50 -10.41 9.01
C PRO A 330 -18.71 -8.90 8.81
N ILE A 331 -17.66 -8.10 9.02
CA ILE A 331 -17.71 -6.63 8.85
C ILE A 331 -17.83 -6.28 7.36
N LEU A 332 -17.09 -6.98 6.49
CA LEU A 332 -17.21 -6.83 5.04
C LEU A 332 -18.63 -7.16 4.56
N MET A 333 -19.17 -8.29 5.01
CA MET A 333 -20.47 -8.79 4.54
C MET A 333 -21.63 -7.92 4.97
N ARG A 334 -21.54 -7.31 6.16
CA ARG A 334 -22.52 -6.31 6.61
C ARG A 334 -22.72 -5.16 5.61
N HIS A 335 -21.65 -4.72 4.94
CA HIS A 335 -21.71 -3.59 3.99
C HIS A 335 -21.87 -4.01 2.54
N PHE A 336 -21.27 -5.13 2.13
CA PHE A 336 -21.29 -5.58 0.74
C PHE A 336 -22.55 -6.35 0.37
N LYS A 337 -23.17 -7.11 1.28
CA LYS A 337 -24.35 -7.91 0.97
C LYS A 337 -25.49 -7.09 0.33
N PRO A 338 -25.89 -5.91 0.85
CA PRO A 338 -26.93 -5.10 0.21
C PRO A 338 -26.57 -4.64 -1.21
N CYS A 339 -25.30 -4.38 -1.48
CA CYS A 339 -24.84 -3.99 -2.82
C CYS A 339 -24.84 -5.19 -3.78
N VAL A 340 -24.47 -6.37 -3.30
CA VAL A 340 -24.53 -7.61 -4.09
C VAL A 340 -25.98 -7.98 -4.41
N ASP A 341 -26.88 -7.94 -3.43
CA ASP A 341 -28.30 -8.25 -3.63
C ASP A 341 -28.96 -7.27 -4.63
N LEU A 342 -28.57 -5.98 -4.61
CA LEU A 342 -28.98 -5.00 -5.61
C LEU A 342 -28.42 -5.32 -7.01
N ALA A 343 -27.12 -5.62 -7.11
CA ALA A 343 -26.48 -5.95 -8.38
C ALA A 343 -27.07 -7.22 -9.01
N PHE A 344 -27.37 -8.20 -8.16
CA PHE A 344 -27.99 -9.48 -8.50
C PHE A 344 -29.39 -9.29 -9.09
N SER A 345 -30.27 -8.57 -8.38
CA SER A 345 -31.64 -8.31 -8.85
C SER A 345 -31.66 -7.45 -10.12
N ALA A 346 -30.82 -6.41 -10.20
CA ALA A 346 -30.68 -5.59 -11.40
C ALA A 346 -30.15 -6.40 -12.61
N THR A 347 -29.28 -7.37 -12.39
CA THR A 347 -28.78 -8.27 -13.46
C THR A 347 -29.89 -9.17 -13.98
N LEU A 348 -30.65 -9.83 -13.10
CA LEU A 348 -31.80 -10.65 -13.50
C LEU A 348 -32.82 -9.85 -14.33
N LYS A 349 -33.17 -8.65 -13.87
CA LYS A 349 -34.08 -7.75 -14.61
C LYS A 349 -33.53 -7.36 -15.98
N ARG A 350 -32.22 -7.10 -16.09
CA ARG A 350 -31.57 -6.80 -17.36
C ARG A 350 -31.62 -7.99 -18.32
N ILE A 351 -31.42 -9.21 -17.82
CA ILE A 351 -31.50 -10.43 -18.62
C ILE A 351 -32.92 -10.56 -19.19
N GLU A 352 -33.95 -10.41 -18.35
CA GLU A 352 -35.35 -10.47 -18.76
C GLU A 352 -35.70 -9.41 -19.84
N GLN A 353 -35.28 -8.16 -19.65
CA GLN A 353 -35.54 -7.09 -20.62
C GLN A 353 -34.82 -7.31 -21.95
N SER A 354 -33.68 -7.99 -21.93
CA SER A 354 -32.85 -8.19 -23.11
C SER A 354 -33.45 -9.16 -24.14
N THR A 355 -34.45 -9.95 -23.72
CA THR A 355 -35.13 -10.95 -24.56
C THR A 355 -36.41 -10.44 -25.22
N ALA A 356 -36.85 -9.21 -24.92
CA ALA A 356 -38.12 -8.65 -25.40
C ALA A 356 -38.07 -8.09 -26.83
N ALA A 357 -36.88 -7.93 -27.43
CA ALA A 357 -36.70 -7.41 -28.79
C ALA A 357 -36.02 -8.49 -29.64
N ASP A 358 -36.78 -9.15 -30.52
CA ASP A 358 -36.26 -10.16 -31.46
C ASP A 358 -36.98 -10.08 -32.80
N ASP A 359 -36.21 -10.29 -33.87
CA ASP A 359 -36.71 -10.42 -35.24
C ASP A 359 -37.09 -11.89 -35.57
N TRP A 360 -36.92 -12.79 -34.58
CA TRP A 360 -37.25 -14.23 -34.63
C TRP A 360 -36.53 -15.04 -35.72
N VAL A 361 -35.40 -14.52 -36.21
CA VAL A 361 -34.55 -15.20 -37.20
C VAL A 361 -33.66 -16.23 -36.51
N LEU A 362 -33.72 -17.48 -36.98
CA LEU A 362 -32.93 -18.58 -36.44
C LEU A 362 -31.50 -18.58 -36.99
N SER A 363 -30.52 -18.55 -36.08
CA SER A 363 -29.09 -18.53 -36.39
C SER A 363 -28.32 -19.54 -35.53
N TYR A 364 -27.13 -19.94 -35.97
CA TYR A 364 -26.20 -20.67 -35.11
C TYR A 364 -25.60 -19.72 -34.07
N ALA A 365 -25.16 -20.25 -32.93
CA ALA A 365 -24.50 -19.43 -31.92
C ALA A 365 -23.30 -18.70 -32.56
N PRO A 366 -23.10 -17.39 -32.29
CA PRO A 366 -21.87 -16.73 -32.68
C PRO A 366 -20.73 -17.47 -31.98
N GLY A 367 -19.83 -18.08 -32.76
CA GLY A 367 -18.76 -18.92 -32.23
C GLY A 367 -17.94 -18.17 -31.18
N ASP A 368 -17.78 -18.76 -29.98
CA ASP A 368 -16.90 -18.27 -28.93
C ASP A 368 -15.45 -18.23 -29.45
N ALA A 369 -15.07 -17.14 -30.10
CA ALA A 369 -13.71 -16.88 -30.57
C ALA A 369 -12.83 -16.39 -29.41
N ARG A 370 -12.62 -17.22 -28.39
CA ARG A 370 -11.48 -17.08 -27.46
C ARG A 370 -11.02 -18.46 -26.98
N PRO A 371 -9.83 -18.95 -27.37
CA PRO A 371 -9.23 -20.10 -26.73
C PRO A 371 -8.62 -19.63 -25.41
N LEU A 372 -9.30 -19.86 -24.30
CA LEU A 372 -8.69 -19.80 -22.98
C LEU A 372 -8.28 -21.22 -22.59
N SER A 373 -6.98 -21.44 -22.54
CA SER A 373 -6.37 -22.66 -22.03
C SER A 373 -6.80 -22.92 -20.59
N SER A 374 -7.65 -23.92 -20.39
CA SER A 374 -7.69 -24.69 -19.17
C SER A 374 -8.08 -26.12 -19.50
N THR A 375 -7.13 -27.02 -19.23
CA THR A 375 -7.28 -28.46 -19.28
C THR A 375 -8.35 -28.87 -18.27
N LEU A 376 -9.58 -29.07 -18.71
CA LEU A 376 -10.62 -29.95 -18.15
C LEU A 376 -11.88 -29.73 -19.00
N SER A 377 -11.99 -30.43 -20.11
CA SER A 377 -13.24 -30.53 -20.88
C SER A 377 -13.39 -31.96 -21.34
N LEU A 378 -14.16 -32.75 -20.59
CA LEU A 378 -14.68 -34.02 -21.08
C LEU A 378 -15.61 -33.73 -22.27
N SER A 379 -15.22 -34.24 -23.44
CA SER A 379 -16.09 -34.77 -24.49
C SER A 379 -17.42 -34.03 -24.73
N SER A 380 -17.40 -32.96 -25.53
CA SER A 380 -18.60 -32.51 -26.27
C SER A 380 -18.21 -31.80 -27.58
N ALA A 381 -17.29 -32.40 -28.33
CA ALA A 381 -17.05 -31.99 -29.71
C ALA A 381 -17.94 -32.85 -30.61
N ASN A 382 -18.85 -32.21 -31.35
CA ASN A 382 -19.74 -32.75 -32.41
C ASN A 382 -21.22 -33.01 -32.07
N MET A 383 -21.86 -32.20 -31.22
CA MET A 383 -23.33 -32.07 -31.30
C MET A 383 -23.71 -30.90 -32.21
N PRO A 384 -24.60 -31.09 -33.20
CA PRO A 384 -25.13 -29.97 -33.99
C PRO A 384 -25.88 -29.04 -33.04
N GLN A 385 -25.35 -27.83 -32.84
CA GLN A 385 -26.04 -26.84 -32.02
C GLN A 385 -27.36 -26.48 -32.72
N PRO A 386 -28.50 -26.51 -32.01
CA PRO A 386 -29.77 -26.11 -32.58
C PRO A 386 -29.69 -24.66 -33.05
N LYS A 387 -30.31 -24.35 -34.18
CA LYS A 387 -30.50 -22.96 -34.60
C LYS A 387 -31.49 -22.33 -33.63
N LEU A 388 -31.06 -21.30 -32.93
CA LEU A 388 -31.88 -20.55 -31.99
C LEU A 388 -32.05 -19.12 -32.50
N SER A 389 -33.06 -18.42 -31.99
CA SER A 389 -33.22 -17.01 -32.31
C SER A 389 -32.13 -16.15 -31.65
N SER A 390 -31.99 -14.91 -32.10
CA SER A 390 -30.99 -13.99 -31.55
C SER A 390 -31.19 -13.73 -30.05
N SER A 391 -32.45 -13.64 -29.60
CA SER A 391 -32.80 -13.46 -28.19
C SER A 391 -32.51 -14.71 -27.35
N ALA A 392 -32.71 -15.92 -27.89
CA ALA A 392 -32.40 -17.17 -27.20
C ALA A 392 -30.88 -17.34 -26.97
N HIS A 393 -30.06 -17.03 -27.98
CA HIS A 393 -28.60 -17.04 -27.82
C HIS A 393 -28.14 -16.02 -26.78
N LYS A 394 -28.71 -14.81 -26.82
CA LYS A 394 -28.41 -13.75 -25.86
C LYS A 394 -28.82 -14.14 -24.44
N LEU A 395 -30.02 -14.69 -24.24
CA LEU A 395 -30.50 -15.21 -22.97
C LEU A 395 -29.53 -16.24 -22.40
N ASN A 396 -29.19 -17.27 -23.18
CA ASN A 396 -28.29 -18.33 -22.76
C ASN A 396 -26.90 -17.79 -22.39
N SER A 397 -26.34 -16.88 -23.20
CA SER A 397 -25.06 -16.24 -22.91
C SER A 397 -25.10 -15.42 -21.62
N MET A 398 -26.15 -14.64 -21.40
CA MET A 398 -26.26 -13.80 -20.21
C MET A 398 -26.54 -14.61 -18.94
N VAL A 399 -27.34 -15.69 -19.02
CA VAL A 399 -27.56 -16.63 -17.92
C VAL A 399 -26.27 -17.34 -17.55
N LYS A 400 -25.48 -17.81 -18.53
CA LYS A 400 -24.15 -18.40 -18.27
C LYS A 400 -23.22 -17.42 -17.56
N ALA A 401 -23.16 -16.17 -18.04
CA ALA A 401 -22.35 -15.13 -17.41
C ALA A 401 -22.81 -14.83 -15.98
N PHE A 402 -24.12 -14.71 -15.76
CA PHE A 402 -24.71 -14.50 -14.44
C PHE A 402 -24.39 -15.63 -13.47
N MET A 403 -24.56 -16.90 -13.87
CA MET A 403 -24.21 -18.04 -13.02
C MET A 403 -22.72 -18.11 -12.71
N GLY A 404 -21.86 -17.74 -13.67
CA GLY A 404 -20.42 -17.61 -13.45
C GLY A 404 -20.06 -16.53 -12.42
N ASP A 405 -20.81 -15.42 -12.39
CA ASP A 405 -20.61 -14.35 -11.41
C ASP A 405 -21.20 -14.71 -10.02
N VAL A 406 -22.27 -15.51 -9.95
CA VAL A 406 -22.86 -15.97 -8.68
C VAL A 406 -21.98 -17.03 -8.00
N GLY A 407 -21.30 -17.87 -8.77
CA GLY A 407 -20.55 -19.02 -8.26
C GLY A 407 -19.60 -18.70 -7.09
N PRO A 408 -18.74 -17.68 -7.22
CA PRO A 408 -17.82 -17.31 -6.15
C PRO A 408 -18.44 -16.70 -4.89
N LEU A 409 -19.75 -16.43 -4.88
CA LEU A 409 -20.48 -15.83 -3.76
C LEU A 409 -21.18 -16.88 -2.88
N GLU A 410 -20.58 -18.06 -2.73
CA GLU A 410 -21.13 -19.18 -1.94
C GLU A 410 -21.48 -18.77 -0.51
N ILE A 411 -20.66 -17.92 0.12
CA ILE A 411 -20.88 -17.34 1.45
C ILE A 411 -22.23 -16.61 1.58
N LEU A 412 -22.78 -16.09 0.48
CA LEU A 412 -24.04 -15.37 0.46
C LEU A 412 -25.26 -16.26 0.17
N GLN A 413 -25.06 -17.56 -0.06
CA GLN A 413 -26.11 -18.55 -0.34
C GLN A 413 -27.06 -18.14 -1.48
N LEU A 414 -26.53 -17.49 -2.53
CA LEU A 414 -27.32 -16.95 -3.64
C LEU A 414 -27.78 -17.98 -4.67
N TYR A 415 -27.31 -19.23 -4.59
CA TYR A 415 -27.63 -20.28 -5.58
C TYR A 415 -29.13 -20.57 -5.71
N GLY A 416 -29.87 -20.68 -4.60
CA GLY A 416 -31.32 -20.90 -4.63
C GLY A 416 -32.05 -19.75 -5.32
N PRO A 417 -31.89 -18.50 -4.85
CA PRO A 417 -32.44 -17.32 -5.52
C PRO A 417 -32.01 -17.17 -6.99
N ALA A 418 -30.79 -17.60 -7.35
CA ALA A 418 -30.28 -17.51 -8.72
C ALA A 418 -31.02 -18.47 -9.65
N LEU A 419 -31.18 -19.72 -9.23
CA LEU A 419 -31.90 -20.72 -10.01
C LEU A 419 -33.38 -20.35 -10.17
N GLU A 420 -34.02 -19.88 -9.09
CA GLU A 420 -35.41 -19.41 -9.14
C GLU A 420 -35.57 -18.21 -10.08
N GLY A 421 -34.66 -17.23 -10.00
CA GLY A 421 -34.68 -16.08 -10.91
C GLY A 421 -34.48 -16.48 -12.38
N VAL A 422 -33.55 -17.40 -12.67
CA VAL A 422 -33.34 -17.92 -14.02
C VAL A 422 -34.56 -18.69 -14.52
N LEU A 423 -35.22 -19.47 -13.67
CA LEU A 423 -36.45 -20.18 -14.01
C LEU A 423 -37.59 -19.21 -14.37
N GLN A 424 -37.76 -18.13 -13.60
CA GLN A 424 -38.76 -17.10 -13.88
C GLN A 424 -38.50 -16.40 -15.22
N ILE A 425 -37.24 -16.03 -15.50
CA ILE A 425 -36.84 -15.44 -16.78
C ILE A 425 -37.12 -16.41 -17.93
N PHE A 426 -36.78 -17.70 -17.76
CA PHE A 426 -37.02 -18.71 -18.78
C PHE A 426 -38.52 -18.87 -19.07
N ASN A 427 -39.36 -18.93 -18.03
CA ASN A 427 -40.81 -18.98 -18.19
C ASN A 427 -41.38 -17.73 -18.88
N SER A 428 -40.88 -16.53 -18.53
CA SER A 428 -41.22 -15.27 -19.20
C SER A 428 -40.88 -15.31 -20.69
N TYR A 429 -39.69 -15.83 -21.02
CA TYR A 429 -39.24 -16.01 -22.40
C TYR A 429 -40.08 -17.02 -23.20
N VAL A 430 -40.44 -18.16 -22.59
CA VAL A 430 -41.32 -19.16 -23.21
C VAL A 430 -42.71 -18.58 -23.48
N ASN A 431 -43.27 -17.80 -22.55
CA ASN A 431 -44.55 -17.13 -22.76
C ASN A 431 -44.48 -16.12 -23.91
N LEU A 432 -43.37 -15.39 -24.03
CA LEU A 432 -43.13 -14.49 -25.16
C LEU A 432 -43.11 -15.27 -26.49
N LEU A 433 -42.40 -16.40 -26.55
CA LEU A 433 -42.39 -17.30 -27.72
C LEU A 433 -43.79 -17.81 -28.09
N ILE A 434 -44.57 -18.25 -27.08
CA ILE A 434 -45.96 -18.71 -27.27
C ILE A 434 -46.83 -17.58 -27.85
N SER A 435 -46.66 -16.34 -27.36
CA SER A 435 -47.42 -15.18 -27.84
C SER A 435 -47.06 -14.76 -29.26
N ALA A 436 -45.82 -14.99 -29.69
CA ALA A 436 -45.32 -14.65 -31.03
C ALA A 436 -45.72 -15.65 -32.13
N LEU A 437 -46.26 -16.82 -31.76
CA LEU A 437 -46.70 -17.85 -32.72
C LEU A 437 -48.02 -17.45 -33.41
N PRO A 438 -48.12 -17.56 -34.76
CA PRO A 438 -49.26 -17.07 -35.55
C PRO A 438 -50.65 -17.62 -35.17
N GLY A 439 -50.72 -18.75 -34.47
CA GLY A 439 -51.99 -19.40 -34.09
C GLY A 439 -52.64 -18.88 -32.80
N SER A 440 -51.98 -18.02 -32.00
CA SER A 440 -52.55 -17.57 -30.71
C SER A 440 -53.55 -16.40 -30.82
N MET A 441 -53.64 -15.77 -32.01
CA MET A 441 -54.56 -14.66 -32.29
C MET A 441 -55.94 -15.11 -32.79
N GLU A 442 -56.12 -16.38 -33.18
CA GLU A 442 -57.40 -16.89 -33.72
C GLU A 442 -58.39 -17.34 -32.63
N THR A 443 -57.95 -17.62 -31.40
CA THR A 443 -58.83 -18.11 -30.32
C THR A 443 -59.48 -17.04 -29.46
N LYS A 444 -59.49 -15.77 -29.90
CA LYS A 444 -60.21 -14.65 -29.23
C LYS A 444 -61.42 -14.12 -30.00
N LYS A 445 -61.82 -14.79 -31.08
CA LYS A 445 -63.09 -14.51 -31.78
C LYS A 445 -63.86 -15.81 -32.00
N LEU A 446 -64.61 -16.22 -30.99
CA LEU A 446 -65.85 -16.99 -31.12
C LEU A 446 -66.69 -16.81 -29.87
#